data_AF-A0A485KLZ5-F1
#
_entry.id   AF-A0A485KLZ5-F1
#
_cell.length_a   1.000
_cell.length_b   1.000
_cell.length_c   1.000
_cell.angle_alpha   90.00
_cell.angle_beta   90.00
_cell.angle_gamma   90.00
#
_symmetry.space_group_name_H-M   'P 1'
#
loop_
_entity.id
_entity.type
_entity.pdbx_description
1 polymer ?
#
loop_
_entity_poly.entity_id
_entity_poly.type
_entity_poly.pdbx_seq_one_letter_code
_entity_poly.pdbx_strand_id
1 'polypeptide(L)'
;MNGARVAALLLLLAFMPMRLTRGDGGCVEDYRRCPDGRGVGRDPANKCQFFPCNVTNATMPMCPPDVFQCPWGLKVPRDPDRNCSFFDCPPAVPVRMSPRLSPAYTMMLGLRKRNPPLPHWQRRLGQPAPQLPLRPLPRTNNVPIPSYSSSLDQNCTADTFECPLGMGLVGRNAALNCSFDPCPQTPTCAPDVRLCGRRYQRRKVDLGCNFEPCGDPPLS
;
A
#
# COMPACT_ATOMS: atom_id res chain seq x y z
N MET A 1 -9.20 57.07 24.24
CA MET A 1 -10.37 56.25 23.83
C MET A 1 -10.04 55.34 22.63
N ASN A 2 -9.04 54.45 22.73
CA ASN A 2 -8.60 53.62 21.58
C ASN A 2 -8.44 52.11 21.91
N GLY A 3 -9.07 51.60 22.97
CA GLY A 3 -8.89 50.20 23.42
C GLY A 3 -9.95 49.20 22.93
N ALA A 4 -11.04 49.64 22.28
CA ALA A 4 -12.21 48.79 22.03
C ALA A 4 -12.26 48.16 20.63
N ARG A 5 -11.35 48.52 19.70
CA ARG A 5 -11.41 48.06 18.30
C ARG A 5 -10.56 46.83 17.97
N VAL A 6 -9.63 46.44 18.84
CA VAL A 6 -8.74 45.30 18.58
C VAL A 6 -9.36 43.97 19.01
N ALA A 7 -10.27 43.98 20.00
CA ALA A 7 -10.93 42.76 20.50
C ALA A 7 -11.97 42.18 19.52
N ALA A 8 -12.57 43.01 18.66
CA ALA A 8 -13.58 42.55 17.70
C ALA A 8 -12.99 41.79 16.49
N LEU A 9 -11.71 42.02 16.15
CA LEU A 9 -11.07 41.34 15.02
C LEU A 9 -10.57 39.93 15.38
N LEU A 10 -10.24 39.68 16.65
CA LEU A 10 -9.76 38.38 17.13
C LEU A 10 -10.90 37.36 17.34
N LEU A 11 -12.14 37.80 17.57
CA LEU A 11 -13.29 36.90 17.73
C LEU A 11 -13.90 36.41 16.41
N LEU A 12 -13.61 37.05 15.28
CA LEU A 12 -14.10 36.62 13.96
C LEU A 12 -13.29 35.49 13.32
N LEU A 13 -12.07 35.21 13.80
CA LEU A 13 -11.24 34.09 13.31
C LEU A 13 -11.53 32.76 14.03
N ALA A 14 -12.27 32.76 15.14
CA ALA A 14 -12.63 31.55 15.89
C ALA A 14 -13.90 30.83 15.37
N PHE A 15 -14.64 31.45 14.45
CA PHE A 15 -15.89 30.91 13.87
C PHE A 15 -15.80 30.63 12.37
N MET A 16 -14.60 30.51 11.83
CA MET A 16 -14.44 29.82 10.54
C MET A 16 -14.55 28.31 10.82
N PRO A 17 -15.62 27.61 10.38
CA PRO A 17 -15.58 26.17 10.37
C PRO A 17 -14.47 25.80 9.39
N MET A 18 -13.30 25.43 9.92
CA MET A 18 -12.41 24.55 9.18
C MET A 18 -13.22 23.28 8.91
N ARG A 19 -13.93 23.27 7.78
CA ARG A 19 -14.25 22.04 7.09
C ARG A 19 -12.88 21.46 6.73
N LEU A 20 -12.30 20.71 7.67
CA LEU A 20 -11.44 19.59 7.31
C LEU A 20 -12.34 18.71 6.44
N THR A 21 -12.36 19.00 5.13
CA THR A 21 -12.61 17.96 4.15
C THR A 21 -11.48 16.97 4.40
N ARG A 22 -11.77 15.97 5.22
CA ARG A 22 -11.08 14.69 5.24
C ARG A 22 -11.34 14.05 3.87
N GLY A 23 -10.77 14.66 2.84
CA GLY A 23 -10.75 14.22 1.46
C GLY A 23 -9.57 13.30 1.21
N ASP A 24 -9.20 12.51 2.22
CA ASP A 24 -8.42 11.28 2.08
C ASP A 24 -9.36 10.07 1.92
N GLY A 25 -10.61 10.34 1.49
CA GLY A 25 -11.54 9.36 0.95
C GLY A 25 -11.31 9.23 -0.54
N GLY A 26 -10.13 8.74 -0.93
CA GLY A 26 -9.90 8.34 -2.31
C GLY A 26 -10.99 7.34 -2.71
N CYS A 27 -11.69 7.62 -3.81
CA CYS A 27 -12.57 6.62 -4.40
C CYS A 27 -11.71 5.43 -4.81
N VAL A 28 -12.27 4.22 -4.76
CA VAL A 28 -11.64 3.06 -5.38
C VAL A 28 -11.32 3.43 -6.84
N GLU A 29 -10.07 3.21 -7.25
CA GLU A 29 -9.63 3.47 -8.62
C GLU A 29 -10.26 2.42 -9.55
N ASP A 30 -11.47 2.71 -10.02
CA ASP A 30 -12.18 1.91 -11.02
C ASP A 30 -12.65 2.78 -12.19
N TYR A 31 -12.89 2.12 -13.33
CA TYR A 31 -13.29 2.75 -14.57
C TYR A 31 -14.51 2.04 -15.16
N ARG A 32 -15.41 2.83 -15.75
CA ARG A 32 -16.55 2.33 -16.51
C ARG A 32 -16.38 2.70 -17.98
N ARG A 33 -16.65 1.75 -18.87
CA ARG A 33 -16.70 2.01 -20.31
C ARG A 33 -18.09 2.49 -20.72
N CYS A 34 -18.15 3.63 -21.38
CA CYS A 34 -19.36 4.20 -21.94
C CYS A 34 -19.71 3.55 -23.29
N PRO A 35 -20.97 3.70 -23.78
CA PRO A 35 -21.42 3.08 -25.03
C PRO A 35 -20.64 3.53 -26.28
N ASP A 36 -20.03 4.70 -26.21
CA ASP A 36 -19.15 5.28 -27.23
C ASP A 36 -17.68 4.83 -27.12
N GLY A 37 -17.37 3.94 -26.17
CA GLY A 37 -16.04 3.39 -25.94
C GLY A 37 -15.16 4.21 -24.99
N ARG A 38 -15.59 5.41 -24.57
CA ARG A 38 -14.82 6.25 -23.63
C ARG A 38 -14.80 5.65 -22.21
N GLY A 39 -13.73 5.88 -21.46
CA GLY A 39 -13.60 5.49 -20.06
C GLY A 39 -13.95 6.63 -19.12
N VAL A 40 -14.74 6.39 -18.09
CA VAL A 40 -15.04 7.36 -17.02
C VAL A 40 -14.64 6.80 -15.67
N GLY A 41 -13.96 7.61 -14.85
CA GLY A 41 -13.62 7.30 -13.46
C GLY A 41 -14.70 7.77 -12.47
N ARG A 42 -14.45 7.57 -11.18
CA ARG A 42 -15.30 8.09 -10.10
C ARG A 42 -14.98 9.54 -9.75
N ASP A 43 -16.01 10.29 -9.40
CA ASP A 43 -15.92 11.67 -8.93
C ASP A 43 -15.88 11.72 -7.38
N PRO A 44 -14.75 12.11 -6.76
CA PRO A 44 -14.64 12.25 -5.31
C PRO A 44 -15.56 13.34 -4.74
N ALA A 45 -15.91 14.36 -5.53
CA ALA A 45 -16.83 15.41 -5.13
C ALA A 45 -18.29 14.95 -5.15
N ASN A 46 -18.60 13.91 -5.93
CA ASN A 46 -19.95 13.37 -6.08
C ASN A 46 -20.10 11.96 -5.52
N LYS A 47 -19.68 11.76 -4.25
CA LYS A 47 -19.83 10.49 -3.51
C LYS A 47 -19.30 9.27 -4.27
N CYS A 48 -18.19 9.44 -4.99
CA CYS A 48 -17.57 8.39 -5.79
C CYS A 48 -18.51 7.78 -6.85
N GLN A 49 -19.45 8.56 -7.40
CA GLN A 49 -20.23 8.16 -8.58
C GLN A 49 -19.37 8.30 -9.85
N PHE A 50 -19.64 7.48 -10.86
CA PHE A 50 -18.97 7.63 -12.16
C PHE A 50 -19.34 8.95 -12.82
N PHE A 51 -18.38 9.59 -13.50
CA PHE A 51 -18.68 10.72 -14.36
C PHE A 51 -19.72 10.31 -15.43
N PRO A 52 -20.70 11.18 -15.74
CA PRO A 52 -21.70 10.87 -16.74
C PRO A 52 -21.06 10.67 -18.12
N CYS A 53 -21.46 9.63 -18.85
CA CYS A 53 -20.94 9.34 -20.20
C CYS A 53 -21.24 10.46 -21.21
N ASN A 54 -22.16 11.36 -20.89
CA ASN A 54 -22.64 12.41 -21.79
C ASN A 54 -21.85 13.72 -21.68
N VAL A 55 -20.62 13.71 -21.14
CA VAL A 55 -19.73 14.87 -21.23
C VAL A 55 -19.25 15.03 -22.68
N THR A 56 -20.10 15.67 -23.49
CA THR A 56 -19.69 16.30 -24.75
C THR A 56 -18.80 17.52 -24.52
N ASN A 57 -18.75 18.03 -23.28
CA ASN A 57 -18.02 19.25 -22.90
C ASN A 57 -16.86 19.00 -21.91
N ALA A 58 -16.32 17.78 -21.86
CA ALA A 58 -14.97 17.59 -21.36
C ALA A 58 -14.07 17.36 -22.59
N THR A 59 -13.63 18.46 -23.21
CA THR A 59 -12.52 18.50 -24.16
C THR A 59 -11.20 18.17 -23.46
N MET A 60 -11.14 17.04 -22.75
CA MET A 60 -9.90 16.31 -22.64
C MET A 60 -10.01 15.18 -23.66
N PRO A 61 -9.33 15.28 -24.82
CA PRO A 61 -9.22 14.14 -25.73
C PRO A 61 -8.54 13.01 -24.95
N MET A 62 -9.35 12.08 -24.43
CA MET A 62 -8.82 10.89 -23.81
C MET A 62 -8.19 10.03 -24.89
N CYS A 63 -6.87 10.00 -24.86
CA CYS A 63 -6.10 9.13 -25.72
C CYS A 63 -6.29 7.67 -25.33
N PRO A 64 -6.09 6.72 -26.27
CA PRO A 64 -6.09 5.32 -25.92
C PRO A 64 -5.09 5.03 -24.78
N PRO A 65 -5.38 4.07 -23.88
CA PRO A 65 -4.57 3.81 -22.69
C PRO A 65 -3.27 3.03 -22.99
N ASP A 66 -2.82 3.03 -24.24
CA ASP A 66 -1.59 2.37 -24.65
C ASP A 66 -0.36 3.15 -24.19
N VAL A 67 0.71 2.40 -23.98
CA VAL A 67 1.98 2.90 -23.45
C VAL A 67 3.09 2.59 -24.44
N PHE A 68 3.94 3.57 -24.69
CA PHE A 68 5.16 3.36 -25.45
C PHE A 68 6.31 3.02 -24.49
N GLN A 69 7.11 2.01 -24.82
CA GLN A 69 8.27 1.63 -24.03
C GLN A 69 9.55 2.20 -24.66
N CYS A 70 10.19 3.11 -23.93
CA CYS A 70 11.48 3.70 -24.32
C CYS A 70 12.60 2.63 -24.31
N PRO A 71 13.72 2.87 -25.02
CA PRO A 71 14.83 1.90 -25.13
C PRO A 71 15.44 1.43 -23.80
N TRP A 72 15.38 2.26 -22.76
CA TRP A 72 15.86 1.97 -21.39
C TRP A 72 14.75 1.44 -20.46
N GLY A 73 13.60 1.09 -21.04
CA GLY A 73 12.51 0.39 -20.37
C GLY A 73 11.45 1.27 -19.71
N LEU A 74 11.63 2.60 -19.67
CA LEU A 74 10.61 3.53 -19.16
C LEU A 74 9.37 3.49 -20.05
N LYS A 75 8.17 3.44 -19.45
CA LYS A 75 6.90 3.50 -20.18
C LYS A 75 6.36 4.92 -20.15
N VAL A 76 6.01 5.47 -21.31
CA VAL A 76 5.43 6.81 -21.45
C VAL A 76 4.01 6.73 -22.02
N PRO A 77 3.05 7.49 -21.48
CA PRO A 77 1.68 7.52 -21.99
C PRO A 77 1.57 8.43 -23.23
N ARG A 78 0.36 8.54 -23.78
CA ARG A 78 0.02 9.53 -24.80
C ARG A 78 -0.23 10.90 -24.18
N ASP A 79 0.15 11.94 -24.90
CA ASP A 79 -0.05 13.34 -24.59
C ASP A 79 -1.39 13.83 -25.19
N PRO A 80 -2.41 14.14 -24.36
CA PRO A 80 -3.69 14.64 -24.83
C PRO A 80 -3.59 15.99 -25.54
N ASP A 81 -2.57 16.79 -25.25
CA ASP A 81 -2.39 18.11 -25.85
C ASP A 81 -1.69 18.03 -27.23
N ARG A 82 -1.02 16.90 -27.53
CA ARG A 82 -0.31 16.66 -28.80
C ARG A 82 -1.02 15.64 -29.69
N ASN A 83 -2.34 15.76 -29.84
CA ASN A 83 -3.16 14.87 -30.67
C ASN A 83 -2.91 13.38 -30.37
N CYS A 84 -2.78 13.05 -29.08
CA CYS A 84 -2.50 11.70 -28.62
C CYS A 84 -1.17 11.10 -29.10
N SER A 85 -0.18 11.91 -29.44
CA SER A 85 1.19 11.43 -29.66
C SER A 85 1.80 10.95 -28.35
N PHE A 86 2.74 10.00 -28.37
CA PHE A 86 3.45 9.61 -27.14
C PHE A 86 4.32 10.76 -26.62
N PHE A 87 4.47 10.87 -25.30
CA PHE A 87 5.46 11.77 -24.72
C PHE A 87 6.86 11.40 -25.22
N ASP A 88 7.70 12.42 -25.42
CA ASP A 88 9.10 12.22 -25.75
C ASP A 88 9.78 11.41 -24.64
N CYS A 89 10.54 10.41 -25.04
CA CYS A 89 11.36 9.66 -24.11
C CYS A 89 12.36 10.63 -23.45
N PRO A 90 12.34 10.81 -22.11
CA PRO A 90 13.33 11.66 -21.44
C PRO A 90 14.75 11.21 -21.81
N PRO A 91 15.75 12.11 -21.83
CA PRO A 91 17.13 11.67 -22.04
C PRO A 91 17.46 10.59 -21.02
N ALA A 92 18.25 9.60 -21.44
CA ALA A 92 18.78 8.59 -20.53
C ALA A 92 19.65 9.31 -19.51
N VAL A 93 19.03 9.83 -18.44
CA VAL A 93 19.78 10.26 -17.28
C VAL A 93 20.41 8.97 -16.79
N PRO A 94 21.75 8.87 -16.75
CA PRO A 94 22.34 7.80 -15.99
C PRO A 94 21.71 7.97 -14.63
N VAL A 95 20.93 6.97 -14.20
CA VAL A 95 20.54 6.87 -12.81
C VAL A 95 21.87 6.69 -12.12
N ARG A 96 22.54 7.82 -11.81
CA ARG A 96 23.39 7.91 -10.67
C ARG A 96 22.42 7.52 -9.59
N MET A 97 22.42 6.23 -9.25
CA MET A 97 22.00 5.79 -7.95
C MET A 97 22.57 6.86 -7.05
N SER A 98 21.73 7.77 -6.55
CA SER A 98 22.18 8.75 -5.59
C SER A 98 22.99 7.93 -4.61
N PRO A 99 24.30 8.18 -4.45
CA PRO A 99 25.03 7.49 -3.43
C PRO A 99 24.26 7.88 -2.19
N ARG A 100 23.49 6.93 -1.61
CA ARG A 100 23.22 6.98 -0.18
C ARG A 100 24.59 7.26 0.40
N LEU A 101 24.75 8.46 0.97
CA LEU A 101 26.04 9.00 1.39
C LEU A 101 26.91 7.86 1.88
N SER A 102 28.00 7.60 1.15
CA SER A 102 28.95 6.58 1.53
C SER A 102 29.29 6.80 3.01
N PRO A 103 29.30 5.76 3.87
CA PRO A 103 29.64 5.92 5.29
C PRO A 103 30.97 6.65 5.51
N ALA A 104 31.84 6.64 4.50
CA ALA A 104 33.12 7.35 4.47
C ALA A 104 32.99 8.87 4.64
N TYR A 105 31.91 9.51 4.18
CA TYR A 105 31.73 10.97 4.36
C TYR A 105 31.29 11.35 5.80
N THR A 106 30.85 10.37 6.60
CA THR A 106 30.55 10.59 8.04
C THR A 106 31.83 10.64 8.88
N MET A 107 32.95 10.07 8.40
CA MET A 107 34.22 10.05 9.14
C MET A 107 35.00 11.37 9.04
N MET A 108 34.77 12.18 8.00
CA MET A 108 35.50 13.44 7.78
C MET A 108 34.94 14.64 8.58
N LEU A 109 33.73 14.53 9.15
CA LEU A 109 33.05 15.65 9.83
C LEU A 109 33.07 15.59 11.36
N GLY A 110 33.72 14.61 11.99
CA GLY A 110 33.96 14.63 13.45
C GLY A 110 32.72 14.76 14.35
N LEU A 111 31.51 14.62 13.79
CA LEU A 111 30.26 14.68 14.54
C LEU A 111 30.11 13.34 15.27
N ARG A 112 30.67 13.28 16.49
CA ARG A 112 30.29 12.27 17.48
C ARG A 112 28.76 12.32 17.59
N LYS A 113 28.08 11.34 16.99
CA LYS A 113 26.67 11.05 17.30
C LYS A 113 26.61 10.78 18.80
N ARG A 114 26.31 11.82 19.58
CA ARG A 114 25.78 11.62 20.92
C ARG A 114 24.43 10.96 20.69
N ASN A 115 24.32 9.69 21.06
CA ASN A 115 23.03 9.03 21.10
C ASN A 115 22.09 9.93 21.90
N PRO A 116 20.95 10.37 21.35
CA PRO A 116 19.97 11.09 22.14
C PRO A 116 19.57 10.20 23.32
N PRO A 117 19.40 10.77 24.52
CA PRO A 117 18.98 9.98 25.68
C PRO A 117 17.67 9.28 25.35
N LEU A 118 17.63 7.96 25.56
CA LEU A 118 16.44 7.16 25.35
C LEU A 118 15.27 7.76 26.14
N PRO A 119 14.06 7.84 25.54
CA PRO A 119 12.89 8.32 26.25
C PRO A 119 12.61 7.44 27.47
N HIS A 120 12.27 8.08 28.60
CA HIS A 120 12.19 7.48 29.93
C HIS A 120 11.29 6.24 30.04
N TRP A 121 10.33 6.04 29.12
CA TRP A 121 9.43 4.88 29.11
C TRP A 121 10.12 3.57 28.70
N GLN A 122 11.26 3.60 28.00
CA GLN A 122 12.00 2.39 27.59
C GLN A 122 12.82 1.74 28.72
N ARG A 123 12.90 2.33 29.91
CA ARG A 123 13.67 1.79 31.05
C ARG A 123 12.94 0.69 31.84
N ARG A 124 11.73 0.29 31.41
CA ARG A 124 10.80 -0.55 32.19
C ARG A 124 10.53 -1.95 31.61
N LEU A 125 11.29 -2.41 30.62
CA LEU A 125 11.12 -3.76 30.02
C LEU A 125 11.99 -4.85 30.67
N GLY A 126 12.67 -4.57 31.78
CA GLY A 126 13.58 -5.50 32.45
C GLY A 126 13.12 -6.02 33.82
N GLN A 127 11.91 -5.72 34.27
CA GLN A 127 11.40 -6.25 35.54
C GLN A 127 10.55 -7.51 35.30
N PRO A 128 10.83 -8.64 35.99
CA PRO A 128 9.94 -9.79 35.96
C PRO A 128 8.58 -9.37 36.52
N ALA A 129 7.52 -9.70 35.79
CA ALA A 129 6.15 -9.41 36.20
C ALA A 129 5.89 -10.00 37.60
N PRO A 130 5.28 -9.25 38.54
CA PRO A 130 4.87 -9.81 39.82
C PRO A 130 3.87 -10.94 39.57
N GLN A 131 4.16 -12.11 40.11
CA GLN A 131 3.28 -13.27 40.02
C GLN A 131 2.00 -12.96 40.80
N LEU A 132 0.92 -12.67 40.07
CA LEU A 132 -0.42 -12.57 40.64
C LEU A 132 -0.86 -13.95 41.13
N PRO A 133 -1.41 -14.07 42.35
CA PRO A 133 -1.92 -15.33 42.84
C PRO A 133 -3.08 -15.79 41.95
N LEU A 134 -2.94 -16.99 41.39
CA LEU A 134 -3.97 -17.66 40.59
C LEU A 134 -5.19 -17.89 41.49
N ARG A 135 -6.24 -17.08 41.30
CA ARG A 135 -7.56 -17.37 41.87
C ARG A 135 -8.11 -18.64 41.20
N PRO A 136 -8.69 -19.58 41.98
CA PRO A 136 -9.41 -20.70 41.41
C PRO A 136 -10.56 -20.19 40.54
N LEU A 137 -10.59 -20.64 39.28
CA LEU A 137 -11.74 -20.38 38.40
C LEU A 137 -12.97 -21.09 38.98
N PRO A 138 -14.12 -20.42 39.07
CA PRO A 138 -15.35 -21.07 39.48
C PRO A 138 -15.68 -22.17 38.44
N ARG A 139 -15.96 -23.38 38.94
CA ARG A 139 -16.56 -24.47 38.15
C ARG A 139 -17.87 -23.98 37.57
N THR A 140 -17.86 -23.55 36.31
CA THR A 140 -19.08 -23.32 35.56
C THR A 140 -19.64 -24.67 35.14
N ASN A 141 -20.76 -25.02 35.74
CA ASN A 141 -21.61 -26.13 35.34
C ASN A 141 -21.89 -26.06 33.84
N ASN A 142 -21.97 -27.24 33.21
CA ASN A 142 -22.41 -27.46 31.84
C ASN A 142 -23.68 -26.67 31.53
N VAL A 143 -23.50 -25.52 30.89
CA VAL A 143 -24.53 -24.86 30.10
C VAL A 143 -24.31 -25.35 28.67
N PRO A 144 -25.32 -25.94 28.01
CA PRO A 144 -25.23 -26.23 26.59
C PRO A 144 -24.93 -24.91 25.88
N ILE A 145 -23.75 -24.83 25.27
CA ILE A 145 -23.38 -23.73 24.39
C ILE A 145 -24.44 -23.74 23.29
N PRO A 146 -25.29 -22.70 23.16
CA PRO A 146 -26.03 -22.55 21.92
C PRO A 146 -24.96 -22.29 20.88
N SER A 147 -24.79 -23.24 19.97
CA SER A 147 -24.17 -22.97 18.68
C SER A 147 -25.02 -21.88 18.03
N TYR A 148 -24.65 -20.62 18.28
CA TYR A 148 -24.91 -19.54 17.36
C TYR A 148 -24.15 -19.92 16.09
N SER A 149 -24.80 -20.76 15.28
CA SER A 149 -24.69 -20.68 13.84
C SER A 149 -24.94 -19.21 13.52
N SER A 150 -23.87 -18.50 13.24
CA SER A 150 -23.87 -17.23 12.52
C SER A 150 -24.56 -17.47 11.17
N SER A 151 -25.89 -17.56 11.21
CA SER A 151 -26.76 -17.70 10.05
C SER A 151 -26.91 -16.31 9.43
N LEU A 152 -25.81 -15.88 8.83
CA LEU A 152 -25.89 -15.30 7.51
C LEU A 152 -25.38 -16.38 6.55
N ASP A 153 -26.03 -17.54 6.58
CA ASP A 153 -25.88 -18.58 5.54
C ASP A 153 -26.55 -18.05 4.27
N GLN A 154 -25.96 -17.02 3.67
CA GLN A 154 -26.01 -16.90 2.22
C GLN A 154 -25.24 -18.11 1.71
N ASN A 155 -25.98 -19.20 1.55
CA ASN A 155 -25.48 -20.49 1.10
C ASN A 155 -24.94 -20.30 -0.33
N CYS A 156 -23.68 -19.90 -0.42
CA CYS A 156 -22.99 -19.83 -1.69
C CYS A 156 -22.91 -21.25 -2.27
N THR A 157 -22.90 -21.35 -3.60
CA THR A 157 -22.59 -22.63 -4.22
C THR A 157 -21.20 -23.10 -3.76
N ALA A 158 -21.05 -24.39 -3.49
CA ALA A 158 -19.79 -24.99 -3.05
C ALA A 158 -18.78 -25.12 -4.20
N ASP A 159 -18.69 -24.09 -5.05
CA ASP A 159 -17.78 -24.03 -6.17
C ASP A 159 -16.38 -23.73 -5.66
N THR A 160 -15.39 -24.38 -6.27
CA THR A 160 -13.97 -24.14 -6.04
C THR A 160 -13.33 -23.57 -7.30
N PHE A 161 -12.34 -22.69 -7.13
CA PHE A 161 -11.53 -22.12 -8.20
C PHE A 161 -10.06 -22.50 -7.99
N GLU A 162 -9.43 -23.02 -9.03
CA GLU A 162 -7.99 -23.33 -9.02
C GLU A 162 -7.16 -22.08 -9.22
N CYS A 163 -6.30 -21.79 -8.25
CA CYS A 163 -5.37 -20.69 -8.36
C CYS A 163 -4.25 -20.98 -9.37
N PRO A 164 -3.82 -19.96 -10.14
CA PRO A 164 -2.70 -20.13 -11.07
C PRO A 164 -1.44 -20.60 -10.33
N LEU A 165 -0.57 -21.32 -11.04
CA LEU A 165 0.67 -21.90 -10.49
C LEU A 165 0.46 -22.99 -9.41
N GLY A 166 -0.74 -23.58 -9.31
CA GLY A 166 -1.01 -24.69 -8.40
C GLY A 166 -1.05 -24.29 -6.92
N MET A 167 -1.38 -23.02 -6.63
CA MET A 167 -1.40 -22.47 -5.26
C MET A 167 -2.60 -22.92 -4.41
N GLY A 168 -3.31 -23.97 -4.83
CA GLY A 168 -4.47 -24.52 -4.15
C GLY A 168 -5.81 -24.08 -4.75
N LEU A 169 -6.87 -24.47 -4.06
CA LEU A 169 -8.27 -24.18 -4.40
C LEU A 169 -8.81 -23.11 -3.46
N VAL A 170 -9.53 -22.12 -4.00
CA VAL A 170 -10.28 -21.13 -3.22
C VAL A 170 -11.78 -21.37 -3.39
N GLY A 171 -12.54 -21.20 -2.31
CA GLY A 171 -14.00 -21.32 -2.30
C GLY A 171 -14.69 -19.97 -2.45
N ARG A 172 -16.02 -19.99 -2.59
CA ARG A 172 -16.84 -18.79 -2.48
C ARG A 172 -16.94 -18.32 -1.03
N ASN A 173 -16.86 -17.02 -0.82
CA ASN A 173 -16.91 -16.40 0.49
C ASN A 173 -18.21 -15.59 0.66
N ALA A 174 -19.03 -15.96 1.65
CA ALA A 174 -20.27 -15.27 1.97
C ALA A 174 -20.04 -13.81 2.40
N ALA A 175 -18.90 -13.51 3.02
CA ALA A 175 -18.52 -12.14 3.37
C ALA A 175 -18.17 -11.27 2.14
N LEU A 176 -17.87 -11.91 0.99
CA LEU A 176 -17.59 -11.27 -0.29
C LEU A 176 -18.75 -11.43 -1.30
N ASN A 177 -19.99 -11.52 -0.79
CA ASN A 177 -21.19 -11.68 -1.62
C ASN A 177 -21.09 -12.89 -2.58
N CYS A 178 -20.61 -14.02 -2.05
CA CYS A 178 -20.35 -15.26 -2.79
C CYS A 178 -19.33 -15.15 -3.94
N SER A 179 -18.46 -14.14 -3.91
CA SER A 179 -17.27 -14.09 -4.77
C SER A 179 -16.21 -15.07 -4.25
N PHE A 180 -15.33 -15.55 -5.13
CA PHE A 180 -14.19 -16.36 -4.73
C PHE A 180 -13.23 -15.56 -3.85
N ASP A 181 -12.63 -16.22 -2.86
CA ASP A 181 -11.50 -15.63 -2.13
C ASP A 181 -10.36 -15.29 -3.09
N PRO A 182 -9.66 -14.16 -2.89
CA PRO A 182 -8.48 -13.85 -3.67
C PRO A 182 -7.44 -14.96 -3.48
N CYS A 183 -6.84 -15.44 -4.57
CA CYS A 183 -5.76 -16.39 -4.50
C CYS A 183 -4.65 -15.86 -3.58
N PRO A 184 -4.07 -16.73 -2.72
CA PRO A 184 -2.94 -16.32 -1.91
C PRO A 184 -1.88 -15.76 -2.83
N GLN A 185 -1.45 -14.53 -2.57
CA GLN A 185 -0.34 -13.96 -3.32
C GLN A 185 0.84 -14.90 -3.12
N THR A 186 1.49 -15.32 -4.20
CA THR A 186 2.77 -16.05 -4.10
C THR A 186 3.62 -15.26 -3.11
N PRO A 187 4.17 -15.87 -2.06
CA PRO A 187 5.07 -15.16 -1.18
C PRO A 187 6.28 -14.75 -2.00
N THR A 188 6.25 -13.54 -2.55
CA THR A 188 7.35 -12.97 -3.31
C THR A 188 8.28 -12.32 -2.30
N CYS A 189 9.51 -12.79 -2.28
CA CYS A 189 10.54 -12.11 -1.53
C CYS A 189 10.82 -10.73 -2.14
N ALA A 190 11.28 -9.79 -1.32
CA ALA A 190 11.77 -8.51 -1.81
C ALA A 190 12.77 -8.74 -2.98
N PRO A 191 12.77 -7.89 -4.02
CA PRO A 191 13.58 -8.07 -5.23
C PRO A 191 15.09 -7.87 -4.98
N ASP A 192 15.53 -7.92 -3.73
CA ASP A 192 16.91 -7.79 -3.31
C ASP A 192 17.79 -8.85 -3.99
N VAL A 193 18.94 -8.38 -4.46
CA VAL A 193 20.00 -9.20 -5.04
C VAL A 193 21.27 -9.03 -4.23
N ARG A 194 21.95 -10.14 -3.95
CA ARG A 194 23.25 -10.18 -3.29
C ARG A 194 24.30 -10.77 -4.24
N LEU A 195 25.49 -10.17 -4.29
CA LEU A 195 26.62 -10.74 -5.01
C LEU A 195 27.30 -11.81 -4.16
N CYS A 196 27.49 -12.98 -4.75
CA CYS A 196 28.12 -14.14 -4.14
C CYS A 196 29.21 -14.67 -5.08
N GLY A 197 30.47 -14.32 -4.80
CA GLY A 197 31.56 -14.52 -5.76
C GLY A 197 31.31 -13.74 -7.06
N ARG A 198 31.16 -14.46 -8.17
CA ARG A 198 30.83 -13.90 -9.51
C ARG A 198 29.37 -14.06 -9.92
N ARG A 199 28.47 -14.49 -9.02
CA ARG A 199 27.05 -14.73 -9.31
C ARG A 199 26.16 -13.85 -8.45
N TYR A 200 25.09 -13.34 -9.05
CA TYR A 200 24.02 -12.67 -8.31
C TYR A 200 23.00 -13.71 -7.82
N GLN A 201 22.67 -13.66 -6.54
CA GLN A 201 21.62 -14.48 -5.93
C GLN A 201 20.43 -13.60 -5.57
N ARG A 202 19.22 -14.13 -5.79
CA ARG A 202 17.97 -13.57 -5.28
C ARG A 202 17.55 -14.32 -4.02
N ARG A 203 16.71 -13.69 -3.21
CA ARG A 203 16.05 -14.38 -2.09
C ARG A 203 15.16 -15.51 -2.61
N LYS A 204 15.14 -16.61 -1.86
CA LYS A 204 14.40 -17.82 -2.18
C LYS A 204 13.24 -18.01 -1.21
N VAL A 205 12.07 -18.31 -1.74
CA VAL A 205 10.82 -18.46 -0.98
C VAL A 205 10.87 -19.70 -0.09
N ASP A 206 11.45 -20.78 -0.62
CA ASP A 206 11.76 -22.04 0.05
C ASP A 206 12.71 -21.86 1.25
N LEU A 207 13.48 -20.76 1.28
CA LEU A 207 14.37 -20.40 2.39
C LEU A 207 13.78 -19.32 3.31
N GLY A 208 12.46 -19.11 3.30
CA GLY A 208 11.80 -18.07 4.10
C GLY A 208 12.26 -16.66 3.71
N CYS A 209 12.46 -16.43 2.40
CA CYS A 209 13.00 -15.19 1.85
C CYS A 209 14.42 -14.82 2.32
N ASN A 210 15.24 -15.85 2.55
CA ASN A 210 16.67 -15.70 2.74
C ASN A 210 17.46 -15.96 1.45
N PHE A 211 18.71 -15.54 1.45
CA PHE A 211 19.67 -15.91 0.41
C PHE A 211 20.23 -17.29 0.71
N GLU A 212 20.44 -18.06 -0.35
CA GLU A 212 21.19 -19.32 -0.25
C GLU A 212 22.63 -19.03 0.23
N PRO A 213 23.23 -19.88 1.10
CA PRO A 213 24.62 -19.71 1.49
C PRO A 213 25.53 -19.68 0.26
N CYS A 214 26.57 -18.85 0.32
CA CYS A 214 27.59 -18.85 -0.72
C CYS A 214 28.36 -20.15 -0.64
N GLY A 215 28.30 -20.97 -1.69
CA GLY A 215 29.15 -22.15 -1.80
C GLY A 215 30.62 -21.72 -1.77
N ASP A 216 31.44 -22.47 -1.04
CA ASP A 216 32.87 -22.21 -0.98
C ASP A 216 33.49 -22.33 -2.38
N PRO A 217 34.47 -21.47 -2.73
CA PRO A 217 35.21 -21.64 -3.97
C PRO A 217 35.87 -23.03 -3.98
N PRO A 218 35.97 -23.70 -5.14
CA PRO A 218 36.68 -24.96 -5.24
C PRO A 218 38.12 -24.76 -4.76
N LEU A 219 38.52 -25.52 -3.73
CA LEU A 219 39.90 -25.60 -3.27
C LEU A 219 40.74 -26.06 -4.46
N SER A 220 41.60 -25.15 -4.94
CA SER A 220 42.51 -25.37 -6.07
C SER A 220 43.79 -26.04 -5.61
#